data_AF-A0A2G6N5E0-F1
#
_entry.id   AF-A0A2G6N5E0-F1
#
_cell.length_a   1.000
_cell.length_b   1.000
_cell.length_c   1.000
_cell.angle_alpha   90.00
_cell.angle_beta   90.00
_cell.angle_gamma   90.00
#
_symmetry.space_group_name_H-M   'P 1'
#
loop_
_entity.id
_entity.type
_entity.pdbx_description
1 polymer ?
#
loop_
_entity_poly.entity_id
_entity_poly.type
_entity_poly.pdbx_seq_one_letter_code
_entity_poly.pdbx_strand_id
1 'polypeptide(L)'
;MAGCGIKGPPVPPDRRLRLPAVALDYRVAGTQVILTWRLPEKRDTPLAKEMIYDIYRSRTHVSEPVCATCPLVFEKVAGVPHRDTGDGPMMTSQALDPGYRYAFKVRTTARGVKGVDSNTVRFIFSPGKQTLTTEAP
;
A
#
# COMPACT_ATOMS: atom_id res chain seq x y z
N MET A 1 40.42 12.83 44.99
CA MET A 1 39.83 12.89 43.63
C MET A 1 40.07 11.56 42.95
N ALA A 2 39.02 10.77 42.69
CA ALA A 2 39.04 9.68 41.71
C ALA A 2 37.60 9.17 41.50
N GLY A 3 36.86 9.80 40.59
CA GLY A 3 35.62 9.25 40.06
C GLY A 3 35.89 8.67 38.68
N CYS A 4 36.10 7.36 38.59
CA CYS A 4 36.26 6.69 37.29
C CYS A 4 34.87 6.40 36.72
N GLY A 5 34.38 7.30 35.87
CA GLY A 5 33.14 7.10 35.13
C GLY A 5 33.39 6.20 33.92
N ILE A 6 33.00 4.93 34.01
CA ILE A 6 32.94 4.05 32.83
C ILE A 6 31.76 4.54 31.98
N LYS A 7 32.06 5.19 30.86
CA LYS A 7 31.08 5.38 29.79
C LYS A 7 30.80 3.99 29.21
N GLY A 8 29.61 3.47 29.45
CA GLY A 8 29.15 2.25 28.79
C GLY A 8 29.30 2.41 27.27
N PRO A 9 29.60 1.31 26.54
CA PRO A 9 29.74 1.37 25.09
C PRO A 9 28.50 2.05 24.49
N PRO A 10 28.67 2.93 23.49
CA PRO A 10 27.55 3.62 22.87
C PRO A 10 26.56 2.58 22.36
N VAL A 11 25.31 2.65 22.85
CA VAL A 11 24.21 1.84 22.32
C VAL A 11 24.12 2.18 20.83
N PRO A 12 24.33 1.21 19.92
CA PRO A 12 24.18 1.46 18.50
C PRO A 12 22.78 2.03 18.25
N PRO A 13 22.63 3.10 17.47
CA PRO A 13 21.31 3.63 17.16
C PRO A 13 20.47 2.50 16.57
N ASP A 14 19.32 2.27 17.19
CA ASP A 14 18.38 1.25 16.79
C ASP A 14 18.13 1.41 15.29
N ARG A 15 18.55 0.41 14.50
CA ARG A 15 18.43 0.45 13.04
C ARG A 15 16.95 0.32 12.73
N ARG A 16 16.21 1.44 12.85
CA ARG A 16 14.76 1.48 12.75
C ARG A 16 14.35 0.69 11.53
N LEU A 17 13.56 -0.35 11.78
CA LEU A 17 13.08 -1.27 10.77
C LEU A 17 12.37 -0.47 9.67
N ARG A 18 13.03 -0.29 8.52
CA ARG A 18 12.44 0.41 7.36
C ARG A 18 11.85 -0.61 6.41
N LEU A 19 10.52 -0.63 6.39
CA LEU A 19 9.77 -1.41 5.42
C LEU A 19 9.68 -0.62 4.10
N PRO A 20 9.80 -1.29 2.95
CA PRO A 20 9.79 -0.63 1.66
C PRO A 20 8.38 -0.16 1.32
N ALA A 21 8.30 0.97 0.61
CA ALA A 21 7.11 1.31 -0.16
C ALA A 21 7.03 0.40 -1.39
N VAL A 22 5.82 0.11 -1.83
CA VAL A 22 5.58 -0.67 -3.05
C VAL A 22 4.97 0.24 -4.12
N ALA A 23 5.26 -0.08 -5.38
CA ALA A 23 4.56 0.56 -6.50
C ALA A 23 3.25 -0.18 -6.73
N LEU A 24 2.12 0.53 -6.52
CA LEU A 24 0.78 0.02 -6.70
C LEU A 24 0.25 0.37 -8.10
N ASP A 25 -0.20 -0.66 -8.80
CA ASP A 25 -0.89 -0.58 -10.08
C ASP A 25 -2.29 -1.21 -9.95
N TYR A 26 -3.18 -0.92 -10.91
CA TYR A 26 -4.54 -1.45 -10.88
C TYR A 26 -5.12 -1.72 -12.27
N ARG A 27 -6.02 -2.70 -12.33
CA ARG A 27 -6.87 -2.96 -13.49
C ARG A 27 -8.29 -3.25 -13.04
N VAL A 28 -9.28 -2.63 -13.67
CA VAL A 28 -10.69 -2.96 -13.43
C VAL A 28 -11.09 -4.13 -14.33
N ALA A 29 -11.70 -5.15 -13.74
CA ALA A 29 -12.20 -6.34 -14.41
C ALA A 29 -13.62 -6.63 -13.93
N GLY A 30 -14.62 -6.37 -14.77
CA GLY A 30 -16.03 -6.50 -14.41
C GLY A 30 -16.41 -5.59 -13.24
N THR A 31 -16.83 -6.20 -12.13
CA THR A 31 -17.23 -5.52 -10.87
C THR A 31 -16.12 -5.55 -9.82
N GLN A 32 -14.88 -5.77 -10.22
CA GLN A 32 -13.73 -5.84 -9.31
C GLN A 32 -12.57 -4.98 -9.80
N VAL A 33 -11.76 -4.49 -8.87
CA VAL A 33 -10.42 -3.98 -9.15
C VAL A 33 -9.40 -5.03 -8.78
N ILE A 34 -8.49 -5.32 -9.68
CA ILE A 34 -7.30 -6.13 -9.46
C ILE A 34 -6.18 -5.14 -9.14
N LEU A 35 -5.69 -5.19 -7.91
CA LEU A 35 -4.57 -4.40 -7.42
C LEU A 35 -3.30 -5.24 -7.53
N THR A 36 -2.25 -4.67 -8.11
CA THR A 36 -0.98 -5.34 -8.38
C THR A 36 0.16 -4.52 -7.82
N TRP A 37 1.11 -5.14 -7.11
CA TRP A 37 2.28 -4.43 -6.62
C TRP A 37 3.53 -5.31 -6.61
N ARG A 38 4.69 -4.66 -6.66
CA ARG A 38 6.00 -5.32 -6.57
C ARG A 38 6.82 -4.71 -5.45
N LEU A 39 7.62 -5.55 -4.79
CA LEU A 39 8.71 -5.07 -3.95
C LEU A 39 9.84 -4.59 -4.86
N PRO A 40 10.45 -3.43 -4.59
CA PRO A 40 11.56 -2.91 -5.39
C PRO A 40 12.82 -3.78 -5.29
N GLU A 41 12.98 -4.54 -4.21
CA GLU A 41 14.12 -5.43 -3.98
C GLU A 41 13.60 -6.80 -3.50
N LYS A 42 14.18 -7.88 -4.02
CA LYS A 42 13.99 -9.23 -3.48
C LYS A 42 14.56 -9.27 -2.07
N ARG A 43 13.68 -9.23 -1.08
CA ARG A 43 14.05 -9.44 0.32
C ARG A 43 13.77 -10.90 0.66
N ASP A 44 14.72 -11.80 0.39
CA ASP A 44 14.69 -13.12 1.05
C ASP A 44 15.26 -12.99 2.47
N THR A 45 14.53 -12.25 3.28
CA THR A 45 14.90 -11.98 4.67
C THR A 45 13.81 -12.54 5.57
N PRO A 46 14.13 -12.96 6.82
CA PRO A 46 13.11 -13.36 7.79
C PRO A 46 12.01 -12.31 7.96
N LEU A 47 12.36 -11.03 7.81
CA LEU A 47 11.42 -9.92 7.83
C LEU A 47 10.38 -9.97 6.70
N ALA A 48 10.76 -10.40 5.50
CA ALA A 48 9.83 -10.51 4.39
C ALA A 48 8.83 -11.64 4.61
N LYS A 49 9.25 -12.75 5.24
CA LYS A 49 8.37 -13.88 5.59
C LYS A 49 7.26 -13.49 6.57
N GLU A 50 7.51 -12.48 7.40
CA GLU A 50 6.55 -11.92 8.36
C GLU A 50 5.82 -10.66 7.85
N MET A 51 6.07 -10.26 6.61
CA MET A 51 5.49 -9.05 6.04
C MET A 51 4.06 -9.28 5.59
N ILE A 52 3.19 -8.30 5.86
CA ILE A 52 1.80 -8.25 5.42
C ILE A 52 1.61 -6.96 4.61
N TYR A 53 0.94 -7.07 3.47
CA TYR A 53 0.49 -5.94 2.67
C TYR A 53 -0.92 -5.58 3.09
N ASP A 54 -1.04 -4.53 3.90
CA ASP A 54 -2.32 -3.98 4.29
C ASP A 54 -2.89 -3.12 3.16
N ILE A 55 -4.07 -3.49 2.68
CA ILE A 55 -4.76 -2.82 1.59
C ILE A 55 -5.76 -1.85 2.19
N TYR A 56 -5.68 -0.59 1.78
CA TYR A 56 -6.59 0.45 2.23
C TYR A 56 -7.42 0.98 1.08
N ARG A 57 -8.70 1.24 1.35
CA ARG A 57 -9.67 1.78 0.42
C ARG A 57 -10.27 3.04 0.98
N SER A 58 -10.43 4.05 0.13
CA SER A 58 -11.36 5.16 0.33
C SER A 58 -12.41 5.07 -0.75
N ARG A 59 -13.69 5.26 -0.40
CA ARG A 59 -14.77 5.38 -1.36
C ARG A 59 -15.68 6.54 -1.00
N THR A 60 -16.10 7.27 -2.01
CA THR A 60 -17.01 8.41 -1.87
C THR A 60 -18.03 8.33 -2.99
N HIS A 61 -19.32 8.51 -2.67
CA HIS A 61 -20.36 8.37 -3.69
C HIS A 61 -20.22 9.50 -4.73
N VAL A 62 -20.51 9.22 -6.00
CA VAL A 62 -20.32 10.22 -7.07
C VAL A 62 -21.24 11.43 -6.94
N SER A 63 -22.40 11.26 -6.28
CA SER A 63 -23.31 12.37 -5.97
C SER A 63 -22.78 13.31 -4.89
N GLU A 64 -21.82 12.85 -4.08
CA GLU A 64 -21.18 13.75 -3.13
C GLU A 64 -20.29 14.75 -3.89
N PRO A 65 -20.28 16.01 -3.46
CA PRO A 65 -19.50 17.05 -4.12
C PRO A 65 -18.02 16.69 -4.10
N VAL A 66 -17.34 16.91 -5.23
CA VAL A 66 -15.89 16.71 -5.32
C VAL A 66 -15.21 17.76 -4.48
N CYS A 67 -14.74 17.37 -3.30
CA CYS A 67 -13.95 18.22 -2.44
C CYS A 67 -12.46 17.96 -2.69
N ALA A 68 -11.79 18.89 -3.36
CA ALA A 68 -10.37 18.77 -3.68
C ALA A 68 -9.47 18.78 -2.43
N THR A 69 -9.92 19.42 -1.34
CA THR A 69 -9.17 19.61 -0.10
C THR A 69 -9.59 18.66 1.02
N CYS A 70 -10.66 17.88 0.84
CA CYS A 70 -11.12 17.00 1.89
C CYS A 70 -10.17 15.80 2.04
N PRO A 71 -9.74 15.49 3.27
CA PRO A 71 -8.89 14.34 3.50
C PRO A 71 -9.63 13.05 3.10
N LEU A 72 -8.98 12.21 2.31
CA LEU A 72 -9.51 10.87 2.03
C LEU A 72 -9.46 10.03 3.30
N VAL A 73 -10.60 9.45 3.67
CA VAL A 73 -10.69 8.51 4.78
C VAL A 73 -10.44 7.10 4.25
N PHE A 74 -9.32 6.52 4.67
CA PHE A 74 -8.91 5.19 4.26
C PHE A 74 -9.26 4.15 5.33
N GLU A 75 -10.06 3.15 4.95
CA GLU A 75 -10.33 1.95 5.74
C GLU A 75 -9.43 0.79 5.28
N LYS A 76 -9.00 -0.07 6.21
CA LYS A 76 -8.29 -1.31 5.86
C LYS A 76 -9.31 -2.33 5.37
N VAL A 77 -9.17 -2.79 4.12
CA VAL A 77 -10.09 -3.77 3.51
C VAL A 77 -9.51 -5.17 3.40
N ALA A 78 -8.18 -5.29 3.40
CA ALA A 78 -7.52 -6.60 3.38
C ALA A 78 -6.12 -6.54 4.00
N GLY A 79 -5.60 -7.71 4.37
CA GLY A 79 -4.19 -7.93 4.70
C GLY A 79 -3.69 -9.14 3.95
N VAL A 80 -2.76 -8.95 3.01
CA VAL A 80 -2.21 -10.01 2.18
C VAL A 80 -0.83 -10.39 2.71
N PRO A 81 -0.64 -11.60 3.27
CA PRO A 81 0.69 -12.05 3.67
C PRO A 81 1.64 -12.05 2.48
N HIS A 82 2.89 -11.67 2.72
CA HIS A 82 3.94 -11.82 1.72
C HIS A 82 4.11 -13.29 1.35
N ARG A 83 4.22 -13.54 0.05
CA ARG A 83 4.50 -14.85 -0.52
C ARG A 83 5.60 -14.67 -1.54
N ASP A 84 6.44 -15.69 -1.66
CA ASP A 84 7.42 -15.75 -2.74
C ASP A 84 6.67 -16.00 -4.05
N THR A 85 6.53 -14.95 -4.85
CA THR A 85 5.96 -14.99 -6.21
C THR A 85 7.06 -15.14 -7.26
N GLY A 86 8.30 -15.43 -6.86
CA GLY A 86 9.47 -15.40 -7.73
C GLY A 86 9.73 -13.99 -8.25
N ASP A 87 9.59 -13.82 -9.56
CA ASP A 87 9.65 -12.51 -10.24
C ASP A 87 8.25 -11.91 -10.51
N GLY A 88 7.18 -12.64 -10.18
CA GLY A 88 5.81 -12.22 -10.36
C GLY A 88 5.39 -11.13 -9.35
N PRO A 89 4.43 -10.27 -9.69
CA PRO A 89 3.89 -9.31 -8.74
C PRO A 89 2.95 -9.96 -7.72
N MET A 90 2.79 -9.32 -6.58
CA MET A 90 1.71 -9.60 -5.64
C MET A 90 0.40 -9.03 -6.19
N MET A 91 -0.71 -9.73 -5.98
CA MET A 91 -2.02 -9.33 -6.49
C MET A 91 -3.13 -9.60 -5.48
N THR A 92 -4.17 -8.77 -5.51
CA THR A 92 -5.44 -9.02 -4.82
C THR A 92 -6.60 -8.37 -5.57
N SER A 93 -7.80 -8.92 -5.44
CA SER A 93 -9.01 -8.32 -5.99
C SER A 93 -9.87 -7.69 -4.90
N GLN A 94 -10.58 -6.62 -5.23
CA GLN A 94 -11.53 -5.95 -4.36
C GLN A 94 -12.82 -5.69 -5.15
N ALA A 95 -13.98 -5.95 -4.52
CA ALA A 95 -15.27 -5.65 -5.12
C ALA A 95 -15.48 -4.14 -5.25
N LEU A 96 -16.11 -3.74 -6.34
CA LEU A 96 -16.45 -2.36 -6.65
C LEU A 96 -17.97 -2.21 -6.77
N ASP A 97 -18.50 -1.30 -5.97
CA ASP A 97 -19.86 -0.80 -6.12
C ASP A 97 -19.89 0.34 -7.15
N PRO A 98 -20.81 0.30 -8.12
CA PRO A 98 -20.95 1.34 -9.15
C PRO A 98 -21.35 2.68 -8.55
N GLY A 99 -20.93 3.78 -9.16
CA GLY A 99 -21.26 5.13 -8.68
C GLY A 99 -20.39 5.61 -7.53
N TYR A 100 -19.18 5.05 -7.39
CA TYR A 100 -18.22 5.48 -6.37
C TYR A 100 -16.90 5.93 -6.99
N ARG A 101 -16.29 6.94 -6.36
CA ARG A 101 -14.89 7.32 -6.57
C ARG A 101 -14.06 6.50 -5.59
N TYR A 102 -13.16 5.69 -6.11
CA TYR A 102 -12.28 4.86 -5.31
C TYR A 102 -10.88 5.46 -5.24
N ALA A 103 -10.25 5.32 -4.08
CA ALA A 103 -8.81 5.45 -3.93
C ALA A 103 -8.26 4.24 -3.19
N PHE A 104 -7.16 3.66 -3.68
CA PHE A 104 -6.49 2.55 -3.04
C PHE A 104 -5.03 2.87 -2.75
N LYS A 105 -4.54 2.35 -1.63
CA LYS A 105 -3.11 2.34 -1.28
C LYS A 105 -2.76 1.05 -0.55
N VAL A 106 -1.50 0.68 -0.61
CA VAL A 106 -0.93 -0.48 0.08
C VAL A 106 0.12 -0.01 1.08
N ARG A 107 0.14 -0.63 2.26
CA ARG A 107 1.17 -0.40 3.26
C ARG A 107 1.75 -1.72 3.72
N THR A 108 3.06 -1.80 3.79
CA THR A 108 3.76 -2.95 4.36
C THR A 108 3.72 -2.88 5.89
N THR A 109 3.41 -3.99 6.54
CA THR A 109 3.42 -4.12 8.01
C THR A 109 4.17 -5.39 8.38
N ALA A 110 5.12 -5.33 9.31
CA ALA A 110 5.86 -6.50 9.79
C ALA A 110 6.28 -6.27 11.24
N ARG A 111 6.13 -7.27 12.12
CA ARG A 111 6.48 -7.18 13.56
C ARG A 111 5.90 -5.95 14.26
N GLY A 112 4.66 -5.58 13.93
CA GLY A 112 3.99 -4.39 14.47
C GLY A 112 4.49 -3.04 13.92
N VAL A 113 5.56 -3.03 13.12
CA VAL A 113 6.06 -1.84 12.44
C VAL A 113 5.30 -1.63 11.14
N LYS A 114 4.83 -0.40 10.93
CA LYS A 114 4.16 0.03 9.69
C LYS A 114 5.16 0.76 8.80
N GLY A 115 5.18 0.38 7.53
CA GLY A 115 5.96 1.00 6.48
C GLY A 115 5.34 2.29 5.96
N VAL A 116 5.96 2.83 4.92
CA VAL A 116 5.44 3.99 4.18
C VAL A 116 4.30 3.53 3.27
N ASP A 117 3.33 4.40 3.06
CA ASP A 117 2.24 4.15 2.10
C ASP A 117 2.79 4.09 0.66
N SER A 118 2.18 3.26 -0.19
CA SER A 118 2.42 3.27 -1.63
C SER A 118 1.92 4.57 -2.28
N ASN A 119 2.20 4.73 -3.58
CA ASN A 119 1.41 5.66 -4.40
C ASN A 119 -0.09 5.32 -4.26
N THR A 120 -0.92 6.37 -4.33
CA THR A 120 -2.38 6.21 -4.27
C THR A 120 -2.93 6.15 -5.70
N VAL A 121 -3.65 5.07 -6.03
CA VAL A 121 -4.38 4.97 -7.30
C VAL A 121 -5.81 5.45 -7.10
N ARG A 122 -6.35 6.20 -8.06
CA ARG A 122 -7.68 6.83 -7.98
C ARG A 122 -8.44 6.64 -9.29
N PHE A 123 -9.70 6.26 -9.20
CA PHE A 123 -10.58 6.13 -10.37
C PHE A 123 -12.05 6.21 -9.97
N ILE A 124 -12.92 6.49 -10.94
CA ILE A 124 -14.38 6.42 -10.76
C ILE A 124 -14.83 5.09 -11.34
N PHE A 125 -15.59 4.31 -10.57
CA PHE A 125 -16.18 3.08 -11.07
C PHE A 125 -17.62 3.33 -11.53
N SER A 126 -17.81 3.29 -12.84
CA SER A 126 -19.12 3.26 -13.49
C SER A 126 -19.19 2.03 -14.40
N PRO A 127 -20.26 1.22 -14.31
CA PRO A 127 -20.43 0.07 -15.18
C PRO A 127 -20.71 0.60 -16.59
N GLY A 128 -19.79 0.34 -17.53
CA GLY A 128 -20.03 0.58 -18.96
C GLY A 128 -19.20 1.66 -19.67
N LYS A 129 -18.21 2.31 -19.04
CA LYS A 129 -17.27 3.21 -19.76
C LYS A 129 -15.83 3.04 -19.30
N GLN A 130 -15.17 1.96 -19.74
CA GLN A 130 -13.72 1.86 -19.72
C GLN A 130 -13.17 2.64 -20.92
N THR A 131 -13.08 3.97 -20.82
CA THR A 131 -12.26 4.74 -21.76
C THR A 131 -10.86 4.80 -21.17
N LEU A 132 -9.97 3.95 -21.70
CA LEU A 132 -8.53 4.09 -21.55
C LEU A 132 -8.13 5.44 -22.15
N THR A 133 -7.94 6.47 -21.32
CA THR A 133 -7.18 7.65 -21.74
C THR A 133 -5.70 7.28 -21.69
N THR A 134 -5.23 6.65 -22.77
CA THR A 134 -3.81 6.68 -23.12
C THR A 134 -3.54 8.09 -23.65
N GLU A 135 -2.98 8.95 -22.80
CA GLU A 135 -2.35 10.18 -23.25
C GLU A 135 -1.01 9.78 -23.88
N ALA A 136 -0.91 9.93 -25.21
CA ALA A 136 0.32 9.84 -25.97
C ALA A 136 0.81 11.27 -26.29
N PRO A 137 2.13 11.50 -26.35
CA PRO A 137 2.69 12.78 -26.80
C PRO A 137 2.52 13.01 -28.31
#